data_AF-A0AAW9DMG8-F1
#
_entry.id   AF-A0AAW9DMG8-F1
#
_cell.length_a   1.000
_cell.length_b   1.000
_cell.length_c   1.000
_cell.angle_alpha   90.00
_cell.angle_beta   90.00
_cell.angle_gamma   90.00
#
_symmetry.space_group_name_H-M   'P 1'
#
loop_
_entity.id
_entity.type
_entity.pdbx_description
1 polymer ?
#
loop_
_entity_poly.entity_id
_entity_poly.type
_entity_poly.pdbx_seq_one_letter_code
_entity_poly.pdbx_strand_id
1 'polypeptide(L)'
;MNYQPNERITPQRAHRLAHVETTRAALASAIDVVALTAHERADLLLMREEEKIARDVYLQLHDSWGLRPFGNISGSEQAHMDMILLLLERHGLSDPAEGLPIGRFNDPVLQNMHDDLLSRGLQSQAEAVRVGLLIEELDIFDLQVAASRTEKPEILAVYADLERGSRNHLRAFYRGCTG
;
A
#
# COMPACT_ATOMS: atom_id res chain seq x y z
N MET A 1 6.78 42.78 -11.87
CA MET A 1 7.06 43.06 -10.45
C MET A 1 6.70 41.81 -9.68
N ASN A 2 7.67 40.93 -9.39
CA ASN A 2 7.39 39.62 -8.79
C ASN A 2 7.27 39.76 -7.27
N TYR A 3 6.08 39.48 -6.73
CA TYR A 3 5.86 39.36 -5.30
C TYR A 3 6.21 37.93 -4.87
N GLN A 4 7.27 37.78 -4.07
CA GLN A 4 7.49 36.56 -3.29
C GLN A 4 7.11 36.84 -1.83
N PRO A 5 6.18 36.09 -1.23
CA PRO A 5 5.87 36.27 0.18
C PRO A 5 7.03 35.74 1.02
N ASN A 6 7.60 36.64 1.82
CA ASN A 6 8.64 36.31 2.79
C ASN A 6 7.95 35.74 4.04
N GLU A 7 7.65 34.44 4.04
CA GLU A 7 7.13 33.76 5.24
C GLU A 7 8.24 33.68 6.29
N ARG A 8 8.17 34.56 7.30
CA ARG A 8 9.03 34.46 8.48
C ARG A 8 8.74 33.16 9.20
N ILE A 9 9.70 32.25 9.20
CA ILE A 9 9.67 31.01 9.98
C ILE A 9 9.58 31.40 11.46
N THR A 10 8.48 31.04 12.11
CA THR A 10 8.32 31.28 13.55
C THR A 10 9.29 30.40 14.34
N PRO A 11 9.75 30.82 15.54
CA PRO A 11 10.67 30.04 16.37
C PRO A 11 10.16 28.61 16.64
N GLN A 12 8.85 28.44 16.75
CA GLN A 12 8.19 27.14 16.93
C GLN A 12 8.22 26.26 15.67
N ARG A 13 8.13 26.84 14.47
CA ARG A 13 8.27 26.12 13.19
C ARG A 13 9.74 25.76 12.93
N ALA A 14 10.67 26.64 13.28
CA ALA A 14 12.11 26.37 13.22
C ALA A 14 12.52 25.26 14.18
N HIS A 15 12.02 25.27 15.43
CA HIS A 15 12.28 24.21 16.40
C HIS A 15 11.67 22.87 15.97
N ARG A 16 10.48 22.87 15.37
CA ARG A 16 9.86 21.66 14.81
C ARG A 16 10.66 21.07 13.65
N LEU A 17 11.14 21.92 12.73
CA LEU A 17 11.99 21.50 11.61
C LEU A 17 13.35 21.00 12.08
N ALA A 18 13.98 21.67 13.05
CA ALA A 18 15.23 21.23 13.65
C ALA A 18 15.07 19.90 14.41
N HIS A 19 13.94 19.71 15.10
CA HIS A 19 13.63 18.44 15.76
C HIS A 19 13.43 17.32 14.73
N VAL A 20 12.68 17.56 13.66
CA VAL A 20 12.51 16.59 12.55
C VAL A 20 13.84 16.24 11.90
N GLU A 21 14.70 17.22 11.65
CA GLU A 21 16.02 16.99 11.05
C GLU A 21 16.96 16.24 12.01
N THR A 22 16.89 16.53 13.31
CA THR A 22 17.66 15.81 14.35
C THR A 22 17.16 14.37 14.49
N THR A 23 15.84 14.14 14.43
CA THR A 23 15.26 12.79 14.44
C THR A 23 15.62 12.02 13.17
N ARG A 24 15.65 12.68 12.01
CA ARG A 24 16.09 12.11 10.73
C ARG A 24 17.58 11.73 10.77
N ALA A 25 18.43 12.60 11.32
CA ALA A 25 19.85 12.32 11.50
C ALA A 25 20.10 11.21 12.53
N ALA A 26 19.30 11.12 13.59
CA ALA A 26 19.38 10.04 14.58
C ALA A 26 18.93 8.69 14.00
N LEU A 27 17.88 8.68 13.15
CA LEU A 27 17.45 7.51 12.39
C LEU A 27 18.50 7.09 11.35
N ALA A 28 19.14 8.05 10.68
CA ALA A 28 20.25 7.82 9.76
C ALA A 28 21.57 7.46 10.45
N SER A 29 21.67 7.59 11.78
CA SER A 29 22.86 7.25 12.57
C SER A 29 22.76 5.85 13.21
N ALA A 30 21.58 5.22 13.22
CA ALA A 30 21.39 3.84 13.65
C ALA A 30 21.58 2.89 12.46
N ILE A 31 22.73 2.97 11.78
CA ILE A 31 23.03 2.12 10.62
C ILE A 31 23.70 0.85 11.13
N ASP A 32 22.86 -0.12 11.45
CA ASP A 32 23.09 -1.48 10.99
C ASP A 32 21.78 -1.91 10.32
N VAL A 33 21.47 -1.33 9.15
CA VAL A 33 20.38 -1.84 8.32
C VAL A 33 20.85 -3.21 7.86
N VAL A 34 20.46 -4.24 8.60
CA VAL A 34 20.72 -5.62 8.24
C VAL A 34 20.24 -5.80 6.81
N ALA A 35 21.15 -6.21 5.93
CA ALA A 35 20.83 -6.36 4.51
C ALA A 35 19.59 -7.25 4.34
N LEU A 36 18.75 -6.87 3.39
CA LEU A 36 17.63 -7.73 2.99
C LEU A 36 18.18 -9.00 2.34
N THR A 37 17.58 -10.13 2.69
CA THR A 37 17.70 -11.36 1.92
C THR A 37 17.04 -11.18 0.56
N ALA A 38 17.32 -12.11 -0.37
CA ALA A 38 16.66 -12.11 -1.68
C ALA A 38 15.14 -12.27 -1.56
N HIS A 39 14.67 -13.07 -0.60
CA HIS A 39 13.25 -13.26 -0.33
C HIS A 39 12.60 -11.98 0.20
N GLU A 40 13.16 -11.34 1.22
CA GLU A 40 12.61 -10.09 1.76
C GLU A 40 12.54 -8.99 0.72
N ARG A 41 13.57 -8.87 -0.14
CA ARG A 41 13.55 -7.92 -1.26
C ARG A 41 12.41 -8.22 -2.23
N ALA A 42 12.27 -9.48 -2.64
CA ALA A 42 11.23 -9.87 -3.59
C ALA A 42 9.83 -9.67 -3.00
N ASP A 43 9.62 -10.09 -1.75
CA ASP A 43 8.35 -9.98 -1.06
C ASP A 43 7.96 -8.50 -0.89
N LEU A 44 8.86 -7.60 -0.48
CA LEU A 44 8.54 -6.16 -0.36
C LEU A 44 8.15 -5.51 -1.69
N LEU A 45 8.83 -5.87 -2.79
CA LEU A 45 8.50 -5.36 -4.12
C LEU A 45 7.13 -5.87 -4.58
N LEU A 46 6.83 -7.15 -4.32
CA LEU A 46 5.54 -7.75 -4.65
C LEU A 46 4.40 -7.12 -3.84
N MET A 47 4.53 -7.02 -2.51
CA MET A 47 3.53 -6.40 -1.63
C MET A 47 3.22 -4.96 -2.07
N ARG A 48 4.22 -4.20 -2.53
CA ARG A 48 4.01 -2.85 -3.06
C ARG A 48 3.07 -2.83 -4.26
N GLU A 49 3.21 -3.77 -5.19
CA GLU A 49 2.39 -3.84 -6.39
C GLU A 49 1.05 -4.56 -6.14
N GLU A 50 0.96 -5.52 -5.23
CA GLU A 50 -0.31 -6.17 -4.85
C GLU A 50 -1.27 -5.21 -4.16
N GLU A 51 -0.78 -4.40 -3.21
CA GLU A 51 -1.57 -3.33 -2.59
C GLU A 51 -2.04 -2.28 -3.63
N LYS A 52 -1.20 -2.04 -4.65
CA LYS A 52 -1.58 -1.21 -5.79
C LYS A 52 -2.68 -1.86 -6.65
N ILE A 53 -2.63 -3.17 -6.88
CA ILE A 53 -3.71 -3.91 -7.57
C ILE A 53 -5.02 -3.73 -6.80
N ALA A 54 -5.00 -3.95 -5.48
CA ALA A 54 -6.18 -3.79 -4.62
C ALA A 54 -6.75 -2.38 -4.75
N ARG A 55 -5.93 -1.34 -4.52
CA ARG A 55 -6.32 0.06 -4.66
C ARG A 55 -6.92 0.36 -6.03
N ASP A 56 -6.22 0.00 -7.10
CA ASP A 56 -6.58 0.36 -8.47
C ASP A 56 -7.87 -0.34 -8.92
N VAL A 57 -8.03 -1.63 -8.58
CA VAL A 57 -9.27 -2.38 -8.85
C VAL A 57 -10.43 -1.74 -8.07
N TYR A 58 -10.24 -1.39 -6.80
CA TYR A 58 -11.30 -0.80 -5.99
C TYR A 58 -11.73 0.58 -6.48
N LEU A 59 -10.79 1.44 -6.89
CA LEU A 59 -11.12 2.72 -7.50
C LEU A 59 -12.00 2.54 -8.75
N GLN A 60 -11.59 1.65 -9.66
CA GLN A 60 -12.32 1.43 -10.92
C GLN A 60 -13.68 0.75 -10.72
N LEU A 61 -13.78 -0.19 -9.77
CA LEU A 61 -15.07 -0.80 -9.41
C LEU A 61 -15.97 0.16 -8.64
N HIS A 62 -15.42 1.08 -7.85
CA HIS A 62 -16.19 2.15 -7.22
C HIS A 62 -16.78 3.09 -8.27
N ASP A 63 -16.00 3.50 -9.28
CA ASP A 63 -16.47 4.36 -10.37
C ASP A 63 -17.59 3.69 -11.18
N SER A 64 -17.54 2.36 -11.33
CA SER A 64 -18.51 1.59 -12.11
C SER A 64 -19.80 1.30 -11.35
N TRP A 65 -19.71 0.99 -10.05
CA TRP A 65 -20.84 0.47 -9.27
C TRP A 65 -21.30 1.38 -8.11
N GLY A 66 -20.49 2.35 -7.69
CA GLY A 66 -20.81 3.27 -6.61
C GLY A 66 -20.91 2.63 -5.22
N LEU A 67 -20.41 1.40 -5.05
CA LEU A 67 -20.51 0.70 -3.77
C LEU A 67 -19.56 1.31 -2.74
N ARG A 68 -20.10 1.68 -1.58
CA ARG A 68 -19.37 2.36 -0.50
C ARG A 68 -18.12 1.60 0.00
N PRO A 69 -18.12 0.26 0.12
CA PRO A 69 -16.91 -0.47 0.54
C PRO A 69 -15.70 -0.13 -0.34
N PHE A 70 -15.82 -0.15 -1.67
CA PHE A 70 -14.70 0.14 -2.57
C PHE A 70 -14.13 1.56 -2.40
N GLY A 71 -15.00 2.56 -2.24
CA GLY A 71 -14.57 3.95 -2.05
C GLY A 71 -13.83 4.17 -0.73
N ASN A 72 -14.25 3.48 0.34
CA ASN A 72 -13.58 3.60 1.64
C ASN A 72 -12.28 2.78 1.68
N ILE A 73 -12.31 1.55 1.16
CA ILE A 73 -11.21 0.58 1.26
C ILE A 73 -10.04 0.99 0.35
N SER A 74 -10.28 1.54 -0.84
CA SER A 74 -9.20 2.07 -1.69
C SER A 74 -8.34 3.14 -0.98
N GLY A 75 -8.91 3.91 -0.04
CA GLY A 75 -8.14 4.81 0.82
C GLY A 75 -7.24 4.10 1.82
N SER A 76 -7.67 2.95 2.36
CA SER A 76 -6.84 2.08 3.19
C SER A 76 -5.70 1.46 2.38
N GLU A 77 -5.96 0.98 1.16
CA GLU A 77 -4.91 0.38 0.33
C GLU A 77 -3.85 1.40 -0.10
N GLN A 78 -4.22 2.67 -0.26
CA GLN A 78 -3.21 3.72 -0.40
C GLN A 78 -2.31 3.84 0.84
N ALA A 79 -2.87 3.72 2.05
CA ALA A 79 -2.07 3.75 3.27
C ALA A 79 -1.18 2.51 3.41
N HIS A 80 -1.66 1.33 2.99
CA HIS A 80 -0.84 0.11 2.93
C HIS A 80 0.33 0.25 1.96
N MET A 81 0.04 0.71 0.75
CA MET A 81 1.04 1.09 -0.25
C MET A 81 2.10 2.02 0.36
N ASP A 82 1.69 3.09 1.04
CA ASP A 82 2.61 4.06 1.64
C ASP A 82 3.49 3.43 2.74
N MET A 83 2.95 2.49 3.53
CA MET A 83 3.73 1.77 4.54
C MET A 83 4.81 0.87 3.91
N ILE A 84 4.50 0.17 2.82
CA ILE A 84 5.51 -0.61 2.09
C ILE A 84 6.55 0.30 1.44
N LEU A 85 6.15 1.44 0.87
CA LEU A 85 7.09 2.41 0.28
C LEU A 85 8.12 2.89 1.31
N LEU A 86 7.72 3.15 2.54
CA LEU A 86 8.66 3.51 3.62
C LEU A 86 9.70 2.41 3.89
N LEU A 87 9.33 1.14 3.76
CA LEU A 87 10.29 0.02 3.86
C LEU A 87 11.20 -0.03 2.63
N LEU A 88 10.67 0.16 1.42
CA LEU A 88 11.48 0.23 0.20
C LEU A 88 12.54 1.33 0.31
N GLU A 89 12.14 2.54 0.70
CA GLU A 89 13.04 3.68 0.91
C GLU A 89 14.10 3.39 1.99
N ARG A 90 13.69 2.83 3.13
CA ARG A 90 14.59 2.45 4.23
C ARG A 90 15.69 1.48 3.78
N HIS A 91 15.36 0.54 2.90
CA HIS A 91 16.30 -0.46 2.40
C HIS A 91 16.93 -0.10 1.05
N GLY A 92 16.72 1.12 0.55
CA GLY A 92 17.29 1.60 -0.71
C GLY A 92 16.81 0.83 -1.95
N LEU A 93 15.56 0.37 -1.93
CA LEU A 93 14.89 -0.27 -3.07
C LEU A 93 14.17 0.80 -3.92
N SER A 94 14.22 0.65 -5.25
CA SER A 94 13.41 1.45 -6.15
C SER A 94 11.93 1.06 -6.02
N ASP A 95 11.02 2.03 -6.08
CA ASP A 95 9.58 1.78 -6.06
C ASP A 95 9.09 1.27 -7.43
N PRO A 96 8.60 0.03 -7.53
CA PRO A 96 8.12 -0.52 -8.81
C PRO A 96 6.83 0.17 -9.30
N ALA A 97 6.10 0.84 -8.41
CA ALA A 97 4.86 1.56 -8.71
C ALA A 97 5.08 3.03 -9.10
N GLU A 98 6.30 3.55 -8.99
CA GLU A 98 6.57 4.98 -9.17
C GLU A 98 6.20 5.45 -10.59
N GLY A 99 5.43 6.54 -10.66
CA GLY A 99 5.05 7.15 -11.94
C GLY A 99 4.07 6.34 -12.80
N LEU A 100 3.62 5.18 -12.34
CA LEU A 100 2.64 4.38 -13.05
C LEU A 100 1.22 4.88 -12.78
N PRO A 101 0.39 5.06 -13.82
CA PRO A 101 -1.01 5.43 -13.65
C PRO A 101 -1.84 4.24 -13.10
N ILE A 102 -3.08 4.54 -12.69
CA ILE A 102 -4.06 3.54 -12.24
C ILE A 102 -4.19 2.43 -13.29
N GLY A 103 -4.13 1.18 -12.82
CA GLY A 103 -4.29 -0.02 -13.64
C GLY A 103 -3.11 -0.36 -14.54
N ARG A 104 -1.95 0.31 -14.36
CA ARG A 104 -0.71 -0.01 -15.08
C ARG A 104 0.37 -0.57 -14.18
N PHE A 105 1.00 -1.65 -14.64
CA PHE A 105 2.06 -2.38 -13.95
C PHE A 105 3.20 -2.67 -14.93
N ASN A 106 4.43 -2.69 -14.42
CA ASN A 106 5.60 -3.05 -15.25
C ASN A 106 5.70 -4.58 -15.43
N ASP A 107 5.31 -5.35 -14.41
CA ASP A 107 5.29 -6.80 -14.48
C ASP A 107 4.05 -7.28 -15.27
N PRO A 108 4.23 -8.05 -16.37
CA PRO A 108 3.11 -8.53 -17.17
C PRO A 108 2.20 -9.53 -16.43
N VAL A 109 2.70 -10.26 -15.44
CA VAL A 109 1.90 -11.15 -14.59
C VAL A 109 0.95 -10.33 -13.74
N LEU A 110 1.44 -9.27 -13.11
CA LEU A 110 0.64 -8.37 -12.28
C LEU A 110 -0.34 -7.54 -13.13
N GLN A 111 0.06 -7.11 -14.32
CA GLN A 111 -0.86 -6.47 -15.27
C GLN A 111 -2.02 -7.40 -15.64
N ASN A 112 -1.74 -8.67 -15.96
CA ASN A 112 -2.79 -9.64 -16.28
C ASN A 112 -3.69 -9.91 -15.08
N MET A 113 -3.12 -10.03 -13.87
CA MET A 113 -3.90 -10.23 -12.65
C MET A 113 -4.87 -9.06 -12.43
N HIS A 114 -4.39 -7.83 -12.52
CA HIS A 114 -5.23 -6.63 -12.45
C HIS A 114 -6.37 -6.68 -13.48
N ASP A 115 -6.02 -6.92 -14.75
CA ASP A 115 -6.99 -6.87 -15.86
C ASP A 115 -8.07 -7.96 -15.72
N ASP A 116 -7.69 -9.16 -15.26
CA ASP A 116 -8.61 -10.26 -15.00
C ASP A 116 -9.55 -9.97 -13.82
N LEU A 117 -9.02 -9.44 -12.72
CA LEU A 117 -9.83 -9.07 -11.54
C LEU A 117 -10.82 -7.96 -11.89
N LEU A 118 -10.37 -6.93 -12.60
CA LEU A 118 -11.24 -5.83 -13.04
C LEU A 118 -12.32 -6.34 -14.01
N SER A 119 -11.92 -7.12 -15.02
CA SER A 119 -12.85 -7.70 -16.00
C SER A 119 -13.95 -8.54 -15.33
N ARG A 120 -13.60 -9.36 -14.33
CA ARG A 120 -14.56 -10.12 -13.53
C ARG A 120 -15.47 -9.19 -12.73
N GLY A 121 -14.90 -8.21 -12.01
CA GLY A 121 -15.66 -7.30 -11.16
C GLY A 121 -16.62 -6.39 -11.94
N LEU A 122 -16.35 -6.12 -13.22
CA LEU A 122 -17.22 -5.35 -14.09
C LEU A 122 -18.42 -6.14 -14.63
N GLN A 123 -18.52 -7.45 -14.39
CA GLN A 123 -19.65 -8.26 -14.87
C GLN A 123 -20.96 -7.96 -14.11
N SER A 124 -20.88 -7.73 -12.80
CA SER A 124 -22.03 -7.35 -11.96
C SER A 124 -21.56 -6.82 -10.60
N GLN A 125 -22.43 -6.13 -9.86
CA GLN A 125 -22.15 -5.75 -8.47
C GLN A 125 -21.80 -6.97 -7.60
N ALA A 126 -22.44 -8.11 -7.81
CA ALA A 126 -22.16 -9.34 -7.07
C ALA A 126 -20.78 -9.91 -7.40
N GLU A 127 -20.34 -9.83 -8.67
CA GLU A 127 -18.97 -10.21 -9.05
C GLU A 127 -17.94 -9.20 -8.53
N ALA A 128 -18.25 -7.91 -8.52
CA ALA A 128 -17.38 -6.89 -7.92
C ALA A 128 -17.07 -7.24 -6.46
N VAL A 129 -18.10 -7.53 -5.65
CA VAL A 129 -17.86 -7.88 -4.23
C VAL A 129 -17.09 -9.20 -4.09
N ARG A 130 -17.32 -10.19 -4.95
CA ARG A 130 -16.50 -11.42 -4.96
C ARG A 130 -15.03 -11.13 -5.28
N VAL A 131 -14.76 -10.21 -6.21
CA VAL A 131 -13.40 -9.75 -6.52
C VAL A 131 -12.77 -9.07 -5.30
N GLY A 132 -13.52 -8.19 -4.61
CA GLY A 132 -13.05 -7.59 -3.35
C GLY A 132 -12.68 -8.65 -2.32
N LEU A 133 -13.58 -9.60 -2.05
CA LEU A 133 -13.29 -10.71 -1.12
C LEU A 133 -12.06 -11.53 -1.53
N LEU A 134 -11.92 -11.85 -2.83
CA LEU A 134 -10.80 -12.62 -3.35
C LEU A 134 -9.47 -11.89 -3.17
N ILE A 135 -9.41 -10.59 -3.45
CA ILE A 135 -8.19 -9.78 -3.27
C ILE A 135 -7.74 -9.83 -1.82
N GLU A 136 -8.64 -9.61 -0.86
CA GLU A 136 -8.28 -9.63 0.56
C GLU A 136 -7.87 -11.04 1.06
N GLU A 137 -8.43 -12.11 0.50
CA GLU A 137 -8.02 -13.48 0.83
C GLU A 137 -6.60 -13.79 0.34
N LEU A 138 -6.26 -13.33 -0.86
CA LEU A 138 -4.92 -13.46 -1.43
C LEU A 138 -3.92 -12.62 -0.63
N ASP A 139 -4.24 -11.36 -0.36
CA ASP A 139 -3.39 -10.44 0.39
C ASP A 139 -3.02 -10.99 1.78
N ILE A 140 -4.00 -11.52 2.53
CA ILE A 140 -3.74 -12.18 3.82
C ILE A 140 -2.80 -13.37 3.66
N PHE A 141 -3.00 -14.19 2.63
CA PHE A 141 -2.16 -15.36 2.39
C PHE A 141 -0.71 -14.95 2.08
N ASP A 142 -0.53 -14.00 1.16
CA ASP A 142 0.80 -13.57 0.72
C ASP A 142 1.54 -12.81 1.82
N LEU A 143 0.85 -12.00 2.63
CA LEU A 143 1.41 -11.37 3.84
C LEU A 143 1.88 -12.41 4.87
N GLN A 144 1.12 -13.47 5.10
CA GLN A 144 1.52 -14.55 6.02
C GLN A 144 2.74 -15.31 5.50
N VAL A 145 2.79 -15.57 4.19
CA VAL A 145 3.94 -16.20 3.54
C VAL A 145 5.19 -15.31 3.65
N ALA A 146 5.07 -14.02 3.33
CA ALA A 146 6.15 -13.05 3.42
C ALA A 146 6.65 -12.89 4.87
N ALA A 147 5.74 -12.81 5.84
CA ALA A 147 6.08 -12.72 7.27
C ALA A 147 6.85 -13.95 7.76
N SER A 148 6.56 -15.15 7.23
CA SER A 148 7.30 -16.37 7.57
C SER A 148 8.75 -16.39 7.07
N ARG A 149 9.13 -15.48 6.16
CA ARG A 149 10.44 -15.40 5.50
C ARG A 149 11.33 -14.27 6.02
N THR A 150 10.90 -13.56 7.06
CA THR A 150 11.68 -12.48 7.67
C THR A 150 11.68 -12.56 9.19
N GLU A 151 12.78 -12.11 9.79
CA GLU A 151 12.90 -11.90 11.24
C GLU A 151 13.02 -10.40 11.58
N LYS A 152 12.95 -9.52 10.57
CA LYS A 152 13.12 -8.07 10.74
C LYS A 152 11.88 -7.47 11.38
N PRO A 153 11.97 -6.92 12.61
CA PRO A 153 10.81 -6.50 13.38
C PRO A 153 10.02 -5.38 12.70
N GLU A 154 10.68 -4.50 11.95
CA GLU A 154 10.04 -3.42 11.20
C GLU A 154 9.21 -3.94 10.02
N ILE A 155 9.66 -4.99 9.32
CA ILE A 155 8.91 -5.60 8.21
C ILE A 155 7.72 -6.38 8.79
N LEU A 156 7.96 -7.18 9.84
CA LEU A 156 6.91 -7.93 10.53
C LEU A 156 5.80 -7.03 11.08
N ALA A 157 6.15 -5.86 11.63
CA ALA A 157 5.17 -4.90 12.13
C ALA A 157 4.27 -4.37 11.01
N VAL A 158 4.84 -4.01 9.86
CA VAL A 158 4.07 -3.54 8.70
C VAL A 158 3.18 -4.65 8.16
N TYR A 159 3.70 -5.87 7.94
CA TYR A 159 2.89 -6.98 7.44
C TYR A 159 1.73 -7.34 8.38
N ALA A 160 1.93 -7.30 9.70
CA ALA A 160 0.87 -7.53 10.67
C ALA A 160 -0.21 -6.43 10.65
N ASP A 161 0.17 -5.18 10.37
CA ASP A 161 -0.77 -4.07 10.24
C ASP A 161 -1.58 -4.14 8.95
N LEU A 162 -0.95 -4.47 7.82
CA LEU A 162 -1.62 -4.73 6.54
C LEU A 162 -2.62 -5.89 6.69
N GLU A 163 -2.18 -7.04 7.23
CA GLU A 163 -3.05 -8.21 7.39
C GLU A 163 -4.27 -7.92 8.29
N ARG A 164 -4.07 -7.07 9.32
CA ARG A 164 -5.17 -6.59 10.16
C ARG A 164 -6.14 -5.71 9.35
N GLY A 165 -5.63 -4.87 8.46
CA GLY A 165 -6.38 -4.09 7.47
C GLY A 165 -7.22 -4.99 6.56
N SER A 166 -6.60 -5.95 5.87
CA SER A 166 -7.26 -6.86 4.92
C SER A 166 -8.36 -7.69 5.58
N ARG A 167 -8.14 -8.15 6.82
CA ARG A 167 -9.20 -8.81 7.63
C ARG A 167 -10.38 -7.87 7.94
N ASN A 168 -10.17 -6.56 8.05
CA ASN A 168 -11.26 -5.59 8.21
C ASN A 168 -11.98 -5.34 6.88
N HIS A 169 -11.25 -5.32 5.76
CA HIS A 169 -11.80 -5.18 4.42
C HIS A 169 -12.72 -6.37 4.08
N LEU A 170 -12.29 -7.60 4.36
CA LEU A 170 -13.13 -8.81 4.27
C LEU A 170 -14.47 -8.65 4.98
N ARG A 171 -14.45 -8.16 6.23
CA ARG A 171 -15.66 -7.94 7.02
C ARG A 171 -16.54 -6.84 6.40
N ALA A 172 -15.93 -5.81 5.81
CA ALA A 172 -16.66 -4.73 5.16
C ALA A 172 -17.34 -5.20 3.87
N PHE A 173 -16.64 -5.95 3.01
CA PHE A 173 -17.23 -6.56 1.81
C PHE A 173 -18.35 -7.54 2.15
N TYR A 174 -18.14 -8.40 3.16
CA TYR A 174 -19.17 -9.36 3.59
C TYR A 174 -20.44 -8.67 4.11
N ARG A 175 -20.31 -7.62 4.93
CA ARG A 175 -21.45 -6.85 5.44
C ARG A 175 -22.17 -6.06 4.34
N GLY A 176 -21.42 -5.59 3.33
CA GLY A 176 -21.97 -4.89 2.17
C GLY A 176 -22.88 -5.76 1.30
N CYS A 177 -22.73 -7.09 1.34
CA CYS A 177 -23.59 -8.05 0.64
C CYS A 177 -24.92 -8.36 1.33
N THR A 178 -25.05 -8.05 2.63
CA THR A 178 -26.21 -8.43 3.44
C THR A 178 -27.17 -7.27 3.73
N GLY A 179 -26.96 -6.12 3.09
CA GLY A 179 -27.77 -4.91 3.26
C GLY A 179 -28.86 -4.74 2.22
#